data_AF-A0A523HRH6-F1
#
_entry.id   AF-A0A523HRH6-F1
#
_cell.length_a   1.000
_cell.length_b   1.000
_cell.length_c   1.000
_cell.angle_alpha   90.00
_cell.angle_beta   90.00
_cell.angle_gamma   90.00
#
_symmetry.space_group_name_H-M   'P 1'
#
loop_
_entity.id
_entity.type
_entity.pdbx_description
1 polymer ?
#
loop_
_entity_poly.entity_id
_entity_poly.type
_entity_poly.pdbx_seq_one_letter_code
_entity_poly.pdbx_strand_id
1 'polypeptide(L)'
;MQVEENANEDKIRFDTAGSERMIIDDAGNVGIGETAPAAKLVVRSTTGTNIIEAYNDGTGAATGIVFRVERATGDVFADGSFNGGGADVAEYINTSETVEPGDVIEIDPNNPGQFRKARGAMSPRVAGIKHQARCCAWRQFHSWKKRR
;
A
#
# COMPACT_ATOMS: atom_id res chain seq x y z
N MET A 1 -2.53 23.68 -28.62
CA MET A 1 -3.18 22.49 -28.02
C MET A 1 -4.54 22.93 -27.52
N GLN A 2 -5.50 22.96 -28.42
CA GLN A 2 -6.93 23.17 -28.20
C GLN A 2 -7.58 22.17 -29.18
N VAL A 3 -8.32 21.17 -28.66
CA VAL A 3 -9.76 20.88 -28.91
C VAL A 3 -10.11 20.45 -30.34
N GLU A 4 -10.92 19.39 -30.44
CA GLU A 4 -11.93 19.25 -31.50
C GLU A 4 -13.28 19.22 -30.76
N GLU A 5 -14.18 20.17 -31.01
CA GLU A 5 -15.00 20.31 -32.23
C GLU A 5 -15.99 19.14 -32.35
N ASN A 6 -16.85 19.01 -31.34
CA ASN A 6 -18.28 18.79 -31.45
C ASN A 6 -18.81 18.59 -30.02
N ALA A 7 -20.01 19.09 -29.73
CA ALA A 7 -20.58 19.18 -28.37
C ALA A 7 -20.84 17.82 -27.66
N ASN A 8 -20.27 16.71 -28.11
CA ASN A 8 -20.55 15.36 -27.64
C ASN A 8 -19.35 14.56 -27.14
N GLU A 9 -18.12 15.06 -27.19
CA GLU A 9 -17.01 14.42 -26.47
C GLU A 9 -16.12 15.47 -25.80
N ASP A 10 -16.53 15.88 -24.59
CA ASP A 10 -15.74 16.68 -23.65
C ASP A 10 -14.57 15.85 -23.07
N LYS A 11 -13.80 15.18 -23.93
CA LYS A 11 -12.74 14.23 -23.56
C LYS A 11 -11.45 14.58 -24.26
N ILE A 12 -10.33 14.35 -23.57
CA ILE A 12 -8.99 14.47 -24.14
C ILE A 12 -8.39 13.07 -24.23
N ARG A 13 -7.99 12.64 -25.42
CA ARG A 13 -7.43 11.28 -25.65
C ARG A 13 -6.04 11.36 -26.25
N PHE A 14 -5.22 10.36 -25.89
CA PHE A 14 -3.92 10.12 -26.50
C PHE A 14 -3.88 8.67 -27.01
N ASP A 15 -3.82 8.52 -28.33
CA ASP A 15 -3.77 7.22 -29.00
C ASP A 15 -2.37 6.91 -29.53
N THR A 16 -1.95 5.65 -29.44
CA THR A 16 -0.78 5.16 -30.18
C THR A 16 -1.06 3.78 -30.79
N ALA A 17 -0.66 3.60 -32.05
CA ALA A 17 -0.92 2.39 -32.82
C ALA A 17 -2.41 1.96 -32.83
N GLY A 18 -3.32 2.93 -32.90
CA GLY A 18 -4.77 2.68 -32.94
C GLY A 18 -5.38 2.22 -31.62
N SER A 19 -4.68 2.40 -30.50
CA SER A 19 -5.21 2.11 -29.15
C SER A 19 -5.05 3.32 -28.24
N GLU A 20 -6.10 3.61 -27.46
CA GLU A 20 -6.11 4.66 -26.45
C GLU A 20 -5.13 4.31 -25.32
N ARG A 21 -4.23 5.24 -25.00
CA ARG A 21 -3.20 5.09 -23.97
C ARG A 21 -3.47 5.93 -22.74
N MET A 22 -4.05 7.11 -22.93
CA MET A 22 -4.44 8.00 -21.86
C MET A 22 -5.72 8.75 -22.26
N ILE A 23 -6.61 8.93 -21.28
CA ILE A 23 -7.83 9.72 -21.42
C ILE A 23 -7.99 10.66 -20.23
N ILE A 24 -8.53 11.86 -20.48
CA ILE A 24 -9.26 12.66 -19.49
C ILE A 24 -10.73 12.64 -19.93
N ASP A 25 -11.60 12.03 -19.14
CA ASP A 25 -13.02 11.90 -19.47
C ASP A 25 -13.81 13.20 -19.21
N ASP A 26 -15.10 13.19 -19.53
CA ASP A 26 -16.05 14.29 -19.36
C ASP A 26 -16.33 14.62 -17.88
N ALA A 27 -16.02 13.70 -16.97
CA ALA A 27 -16.04 13.92 -15.52
C ALA A 27 -14.69 14.42 -14.97
N GLY A 28 -13.69 14.64 -15.84
CA GLY A 28 -12.34 15.07 -15.48
C GLY A 28 -11.51 13.99 -14.77
N ASN A 29 -11.82 12.71 -14.98
CA ASN A 29 -11.04 11.59 -14.48
C ASN A 29 -9.95 11.21 -15.49
N VAL A 30 -8.77 10.87 -14.99
CA VAL A 30 -7.62 10.49 -15.81
C VAL A 30 -7.46 8.98 -15.84
N GLY A 31 -7.53 8.39 -17.03
CA GLY A 31 -7.18 6.99 -17.29
C GLY A 31 -5.82 6.88 -17.96
N ILE A 32 -4.95 5.98 -17.51
CA ILE A 32 -3.73 5.56 -18.21
C ILE A 32 -3.81 4.04 -18.39
N GLY A 33 -3.90 3.59 -19.65
CA GLY A 33 -4.22 2.20 -19.98
C GLY A 33 -5.64 1.77 -19.59
N GLU A 34 -6.53 2.73 -19.33
CA GLU A 34 -7.94 2.56 -18.98
C GLU A 34 -8.77 3.59 -19.75
N THR A 35 -9.84 3.14 -20.42
CA THR A 35 -10.68 3.97 -21.29
C THR A 35 -11.94 4.49 -20.59
N ALA A 36 -12.31 3.87 -19.47
CA ALA A 36 -13.46 4.27 -18.65
C ALA A 36 -13.04 4.35 -17.16
N PRO A 37 -12.27 5.39 -16.77
CA PRO A 37 -11.77 5.51 -15.40
C PRO A 37 -12.92 5.70 -14.39
N ALA A 38 -13.07 4.74 -13.46
CA ALA A 38 -14.09 4.78 -12.42
C ALA A 38 -13.74 5.69 -11.21
N ALA A 39 -12.58 6.32 -11.24
CA ALA A 39 -12.05 7.19 -10.18
C ALA A 39 -11.16 8.28 -10.80
N LYS A 40 -10.82 9.31 -10.02
CA LYS A 40 -10.09 10.49 -10.50
C LYS A 40 -8.77 10.17 -11.20
N LEU A 41 -8.09 9.12 -10.78
CA LEU A 41 -6.92 8.59 -11.47
C LEU A 41 -7.01 7.06 -11.47
N VAL A 42 -7.00 6.45 -12.65
CA VAL A 42 -6.88 5.00 -12.82
C VAL A 42 -5.68 4.72 -13.72
N VAL A 43 -4.70 4.01 -13.17
CA VAL A 43 -3.56 3.48 -13.95
C VAL A 43 -3.71 1.97 -14.02
N ARG A 44 -3.88 1.44 -15.22
CA ARG A 44 -3.98 0.00 -15.46
C ARG A 44 -2.88 -0.41 -16.43
N SER A 45 -2.12 -1.43 -16.02
CA SER A 45 -1.13 -2.06 -16.88
C SER A 45 -1.48 -3.53 -17.09
N THR A 46 -1.45 -3.97 -18.35
CA THR A 46 -1.61 -5.39 -18.73
C THR A 46 -0.27 -6.05 -19.08
N THR A 47 0.83 -5.28 -19.08
CA THR A 47 2.19 -5.71 -19.43
C THR A 47 3.23 -5.19 -18.43
N GLY A 48 4.45 -5.72 -18.43
CA GLY A 48 5.49 -5.31 -17.49
C GLY A 48 5.26 -5.78 -16.04
N THR A 49 6.22 -5.47 -15.17
CA THR A 49 6.23 -5.94 -13.77
C THR A 49 5.49 -4.99 -12.83
N ASN A 50 5.58 -3.68 -13.07
CA ASN A 50 5.05 -2.65 -12.18
C ASN A 50 3.92 -1.86 -12.85
N ILE A 51 3.01 -1.30 -12.05
CA ILE A 51 1.92 -0.43 -12.50
C ILE A 51 2.40 1.03 -12.54
N ILE A 52 3.14 1.45 -11.53
CA ILE A 52 3.70 2.80 -11.38
C ILE A 52 5.16 2.65 -10.98
N GLU A 53 6.05 3.45 -11.58
CA GLU A 53 7.47 3.50 -11.28
C GLU A 53 7.92 4.96 -11.20
N ALA A 54 8.73 5.30 -10.21
CA ALA A 54 9.49 6.53 -10.16
C ALA A 54 10.98 6.17 -10.19
N TYR A 55 11.71 6.77 -11.13
CA TYR A 55 13.14 6.56 -11.30
C TYR A 55 13.93 7.71 -10.68
N ASN A 56 15.09 7.37 -10.12
CA ASN A 56 16.15 8.31 -9.85
C ASN A 56 17.30 8.02 -10.83
N ASP A 57 17.47 8.93 -11.80
CA ASP A 57 18.53 8.86 -12.81
C ASP A 57 19.77 9.67 -12.41
N GLY A 58 19.84 10.15 -11.16
CA GLY A 58 20.99 10.87 -10.63
C GLY A 58 22.20 9.96 -10.40
N THR A 59 23.39 10.54 -10.24
CA THR A 59 24.65 9.81 -9.98
C THR A 59 24.88 9.49 -8.49
N GLY A 60 23.81 9.43 -7.68
CA GLY A 60 23.85 9.24 -6.23
C GLY A 60 23.56 7.81 -5.76
N ALA A 61 23.46 7.60 -4.44
CA ALA A 61 23.41 6.27 -3.81
C ALA A 61 22.17 5.41 -4.14
N ALA A 62 21.09 5.99 -4.66
CA ALA A 62 19.94 5.25 -5.17
C ALA A 62 19.74 5.59 -6.65
N THR A 63 20.14 4.66 -7.53
CA THR A 63 19.94 4.78 -8.99
C THR A 63 18.91 3.74 -9.44
N GLY A 64 18.04 4.11 -10.38
CA GLY A 64 16.95 3.25 -10.85
C GLY A 64 15.62 3.49 -10.15
N ILE A 65 14.77 2.47 -10.04
CA ILE A 65 13.41 2.61 -9.49
C ILE A 65 13.49 2.83 -7.97
N VAL A 66 13.04 3.99 -7.50
CA VAL A 66 13.00 4.37 -6.07
C VAL A 66 11.61 4.26 -5.46
N PHE A 67 10.56 4.18 -6.28
CA PHE A 67 9.21 3.88 -5.85
C PHE A 67 8.51 3.07 -6.92
N ARG A 68 7.83 1.98 -6.53
CA ARG A 68 7.01 1.18 -7.45
C ARG A 68 5.85 0.49 -6.77
N VAL A 69 4.83 0.21 -7.57
CA VAL A 69 3.73 -0.70 -7.23
C VAL A 69 3.82 -1.92 -8.14
N GLU A 70 4.02 -3.10 -7.59
CA GLU A 70 4.11 -4.34 -8.35
C GLU A 70 2.72 -4.79 -8.82
N ARG A 71 2.61 -5.15 -10.10
CA ARG A 71 1.33 -5.49 -10.72
C ARG A 71 0.76 -6.82 -10.23
N ALA A 72 1.63 -7.81 -10.00
CA ALA A 72 1.22 -9.17 -9.68
C ALA A 72 0.68 -9.31 -8.26
N THR A 73 1.32 -8.66 -7.29
CA THR A 73 0.98 -8.76 -5.86
C THR A 73 0.29 -7.53 -5.31
N GLY A 74 0.46 -6.37 -5.95
CA GLY A 74 0.04 -5.08 -5.41
C GLY A 74 1.01 -4.51 -4.37
N ASP A 75 2.16 -5.15 -4.16
CA ASP A 75 3.15 -4.71 -3.17
C ASP A 75 3.73 -3.34 -3.56
N VAL A 76 3.90 -2.48 -2.56
CA VAL A 76 4.50 -1.16 -2.72
C VAL A 76 5.94 -1.21 -2.21
N PHE A 77 6.88 -0.86 -3.07
CA PHE A 77 8.29 -0.74 -2.74
C PHE A 77 8.68 0.72 -2.80
N ALA A 78 9.40 1.19 -1.78
CA ALA A 78 10.05 2.49 -1.81
C ALA A 78 11.45 2.36 -1.21
N ASP A 79 12.43 2.98 -1.85
CA ASP A 79 13.78 3.16 -1.33
C ASP A 79 13.88 4.51 -0.62
N GLY A 80 14.33 4.50 0.63
CA GLY A 80 14.43 5.69 1.48
C GLY A 80 13.53 5.68 2.72
N SER A 81 13.34 6.87 3.31
CA SER A 81 12.61 7.04 4.57
C SER A 81 11.10 7.19 4.36
N PHE A 82 10.32 6.41 5.11
CA PHE A 82 8.89 6.65 5.27
C PHE A 82 8.65 7.66 6.41
N ASN A 83 8.54 8.94 6.06
CA ASN A 83 8.24 10.01 7.03
C ASN A 83 6.75 10.07 7.38
N GLY A 84 6.23 9.05 8.05
CA GLY A 84 4.95 9.15 8.75
C GLY A 84 5.21 9.85 10.08
N GLY A 85 4.80 11.10 10.24
CA GLY A 85 5.11 11.91 11.44
C GLY A 85 4.77 11.21 12.76
N GLY A 86 5.78 10.60 13.40
CA GLY A 86 5.62 9.81 14.62
C GLY A 86 4.93 8.46 14.44
N ALA A 87 5.07 7.80 13.29
CA ALA A 87 4.38 6.54 13.02
C ALA A 87 4.98 5.34 13.80
N ASP A 88 4.13 4.64 14.53
CA ASP A 88 4.42 3.31 15.07
C ASP A 88 4.41 2.28 13.91
N VAL A 89 5.44 1.43 13.84
CA VAL A 89 5.37 0.19 13.05
C VAL A 89 4.71 -0.86 13.93
N ALA A 90 3.57 -1.40 13.48
CA ALA A 90 2.79 -2.36 14.25
C ALA A 90 2.43 -3.60 13.41
N GLU A 91 2.52 -4.76 14.04
CA GLU A 91 1.99 -6.02 13.51
C GLU A 91 0.67 -6.40 14.18
N TYR A 92 -0.14 -7.19 13.49
CA TYR A 92 -1.30 -7.82 14.12
C TYR A 92 -0.84 -9.01 14.95
N ILE A 93 -1.14 -8.97 16.25
CA ILE A 93 -0.81 -10.05 17.18
C ILE A 93 -2.07 -10.63 17.83
N ASN A 94 -2.03 -11.92 18.12
CA ASN A 94 -3.05 -12.58 18.93
C ASN A 94 -2.69 -12.45 20.41
N THR A 95 -3.70 -12.26 21.25
CA THR A 95 -3.51 -12.13 22.71
C THR A 95 -4.27 -13.21 23.46
N SER A 96 -3.66 -13.74 24.52
CA SER A 96 -4.24 -14.79 25.37
C SER A 96 -5.20 -14.24 26.43
N GLU A 97 -5.24 -12.93 26.59
CA GLU A 97 -6.11 -12.20 27.50
C GLU A 97 -6.54 -10.87 26.88
N THR A 98 -7.60 -10.27 27.42
CA THR A 98 -8.07 -8.95 26.97
C THR A 98 -7.01 -7.90 27.26
N VAL A 99 -6.59 -7.18 26.22
CA VAL A 99 -5.66 -6.04 26.30
C VAL A 99 -6.34 -4.77 25.83
N GLU A 100 -6.09 -3.69 26.55
CA GLU A 100 -6.58 -2.35 26.22
C GLU A 100 -5.47 -1.52 25.59
N PRO A 101 -5.81 -0.54 24.75
CA PRO A 101 -4.83 0.38 24.23
C PRO A 101 -4.05 1.11 25.33
N GLY A 102 -2.74 1.25 25.14
CA GLY A 102 -1.79 1.74 26.14
C GLY A 102 -1.15 0.64 27.00
N ASP A 103 -1.70 -0.59 26.98
CA ASP A 103 -1.08 -1.70 27.71
C ASP A 103 0.28 -2.07 27.12
N VAL A 104 1.28 -2.24 27.99
CA VAL A 104 2.54 -2.88 27.63
C VAL A 104 2.29 -4.38 27.48
N ILE A 105 2.65 -4.92 26.32
CA ILE A 105 2.41 -6.30 25.93
C ILE A 105 3.72 -7.08 25.86
N GLU A 106 3.69 -8.34 26.29
CA GLU A 106 4.82 -9.26 26.30
C GLU A 106 4.47 -10.61 25.68
N ILE A 107 5.48 -11.34 25.20
CA ILE A 107 5.32 -12.71 24.69
C ILE A 107 4.81 -13.61 25.83
N ASP A 108 3.75 -14.39 25.57
CA ASP A 108 3.23 -15.33 26.55
C ASP A 108 4.01 -16.66 26.53
N PRO A 109 4.84 -16.96 27.55
CA PRO A 109 5.59 -18.21 27.58
C PRO A 109 4.68 -19.45 27.73
N ASN A 110 3.45 -19.27 28.19
CA ASN A 110 2.53 -20.37 28.47
C ASN A 110 1.59 -20.65 27.28
N ASN A 111 1.49 -19.72 26.33
CA ASN A 111 0.63 -19.83 25.14
C ASN A 111 1.45 -19.47 23.89
N PRO A 112 2.14 -20.44 23.26
CA PRO A 112 3.02 -20.19 22.12
C PRO A 112 2.32 -19.42 20.98
N GLY A 113 2.98 -18.37 20.47
CA GLY A 113 2.45 -17.52 19.40
C GLY A 113 1.41 -16.49 19.86
N GLN A 114 1.16 -16.37 21.17
CA GLN A 114 0.30 -15.34 21.75
C GLN A 114 1.08 -14.37 22.63
N PHE A 115 0.48 -13.21 22.81
CA PHE A 115 0.98 -12.14 23.67
C PHE A 115 0.01 -11.89 24.82
N ARG A 116 0.47 -11.25 25.88
CA ARG A 116 -0.34 -10.90 27.04
C ARG A 116 0.15 -9.60 27.67
N LYS A 117 -0.55 -9.06 28.66
CA LYS A 117 -0.08 -7.89 29.39
C LYS A 117 1.22 -8.21 30.14
N ALA A 118 2.10 -7.24 30.23
CA ALA A 118 3.31 -7.32 31.02
C ALA A 118 2.95 -7.53 32.51
N ARG A 119 3.56 -8.55 33.14
CA ARG A 119 3.24 -8.93 34.54
C ARG A 119 4.20 -8.36 35.58
N GLY A 120 5.24 -7.65 35.16
CA GLY A 120 6.22 -7.08 36.07
C GLY A 120 7.04 -5.99 35.43
N ALA A 121 7.63 -5.14 36.28
CA ALA A 121 8.57 -4.13 35.85
C ALA A 121 9.80 -4.80 35.19
N MET A 122 10.32 -4.18 34.14
CA MET A 122 11.53 -4.62 33.42
C MET A 122 11.44 -6.05 32.88
N SER A 123 10.26 -6.49 32.44
CA SER A 123 10.13 -7.80 31.80
C SER A 123 10.98 -7.86 30.51
N PRO A 124 11.81 -8.89 30.33
CA PRO A 124 12.63 -9.05 29.12
C PRO A 124 11.80 -9.54 27.92
N ARG A 125 10.49 -9.77 28.09
CA ARG A 125 9.60 -10.31 27.05
C ARG A 125 8.73 -9.24 26.40
N VAL A 126 8.89 -7.97 26.77
CA VAL A 126 8.09 -6.86 26.23
C VAL A 126 8.30 -6.77 24.72
N ALA A 127 7.20 -6.78 23.99
CA ALA A 127 7.18 -6.69 22.54
C ALA A 127 6.69 -5.32 22.04
N GLY A 128 5.97 -4.57 22.88
CA GLY A 128 5.51 -3.23 22.52
C GLY A 128 4.37 -2.72 23.40
N ILE A 129 3.62 -1.76 22.86
CA ILE A 129 2.44 -1.18 23.49
C ILE A 129 1.24 -1.44 22.57
N LYS A 130 0.09 -1.83 23.15
CA LYS A 130 -1.14 -1.96 22.40
C LYS A 130 -1.57 -0.58 21.89
N HIS A 131 -1.60 -0.38 20.58
CA HIS A 131 -2.09 0.88 20.00
C HIS A 131 -3.64 0.91 19.90
N GLN A 132 -4.23 2.10 19.95
CA GLN A 132 -5.67 2.33 19.70
C GLN A 132 -5.98 2.07 18.21
N ALA A 133 -6.32 0.83 17.88
CA ALA A 133 -6.85 0.31 16.61
C ALA A 133 -6.57 1.11 15.30
N ARG A 134 -5.83 0.44 14.38
CA ARG A 134 -5.60 0.75 12.95
C ARG A 134 -4.50 1.79 12.62
N CYS A 135 -3.35 1.77 13.29
CA CYS A 135 -2.14 2.35 12.71
C CYS A 135 -1.47 1.33 11.79
N CYS A 136 -1.08 1.74 10.57
CA CYS A 136 -0.42 1.07 9.41
C CYS A 136 -0.26 -0.47 9.41
N ALA A 137 -1.17 -1.20 10.02
CA ALA A 137 -1.07 -2.64 10.16
C ALA A 137 -1.44 -3.27 8.82
N TRP A 138 -0.54 -4.10 8.32
CA TRP A 138 -0.76 -5.10 7.29
C TRP A 138 -2.18 -5.69 7.41
N ARG A 139 -3.12 -5.18 6.63
CA ARG A 139 -4.48 -5.72 6.57
C ARG A 139 -4.47 -6.94 5.65
N GLN A 140 -4.63 -8.10 6.28
CA GLN A 140 -5.25 -9.32 5.74
C GLN A 140 -4.68 -9.91 4.43
N PHE A 141 -3.75 -10.86 4.55
CA PHE A 141 -3.70 -12.04 3.68
C PHE A 141 -3.08 -13.24 4.41
N HIS A 142 -3.82 -13.85 5.34
CA HIS A 142 -3.49 -15.20 5.82
C HIS A 142 -4.76 -16.05 5.89
N SER A 143 -5.24 -16.50 4.73
CA SER A 143 -6.03 -17.72 4.63
C SER A 143 -5.08 -18.85 4.23
N TRP A 144 -4.35 -19.41 5.19
CA TRP A 144 -3.66 -20.67 4.99
C TRP A 144 -4.69 -21.80 5.14
N LYS A 145 -5.42 -22.12 4.06
CA LYS A 145 -6.14 -23.40 3.99
C LYS A 145 -5.07 -24.49 3.88
N LYS A 146 -4.78 -25.19 5.00
CA LYS A 146 -4.17 -26.52 4.95
C LYS A 146 -5.03 -27.38 4.02
N ARG A 147 -4.56 -27.61 2.79
CA ARG A 147 -5.07 -28.71 1.98
C ARG A 147 -4.52 -29.99 2.62
N ARG A 148 -5.43 -30.87 3.01
CA ARG A 148 -5.13 -32.27 3.30
C ARG A 148 -4.62 -32.95 2.04
#